data_AF-A0AA90QGA9-F1
#
_entry.id   AF-A0AA90QGA9-F1
#
_cell.length_a   1.000
_cell.length_b   1.000
_cell.length_c   1.000
_cell.angle_alpha   90.00
_cell.angle_beta   90.00
_cell.angle_gamma   90.00
#
_symmetry.space_group_name_H-M   'P 1'
#
loop_
_entity.id
_entity.type
_entity.pdbx_description
1 polymer ?
#
loop_
_entity_poly.entity_id
_entity_poly.type
_entity_poly.pdbx_seq_one_letter_code
_entity_poly.pdbx_strand_id
1 'polypeptide(L)'
;MDPVSMILAFALKNPQATADLTNEYREPGHIDAQQLRSSVADFAMQTLACYHKSARFRGVDILGAPWRQHVKYGANGSVVLRINFTGVSGTPYQMIVAAMAKDQAYRTFVIQENAVIPYNKNCALEYWTESGG
;
A
#
# COMPACT_ATOMS: atom_id res chain seq x y z
N MET A 1 11.27 1.71 14.71
CA MET A 1 10.36 2.31 13.73
C MET A 1 10.72 1.75 12.37
N ASP A 2 9.86 0.90 11.82
CA ASP A 2 10.03 0.33 10.47
C ASP A 2 9.94 1.45 9.41
N PRO A 3 10.89 1.53 8.45
CA PRO A 3 10.82 2.47 7.33
C PRO A 3 9.48 2.44 6.57
N VAL A 4 8.81 1.29 6.46
CA VAL A 4 7.50 1.16 5.83
C VAL A 4 6.43 1.91 6.62
N SER A 5 6.44 1.79 7.96
CA SER A 5 5.49 2.48 8.85
C SER A 5 5.68 4.00 8.84
N MET A 6 6.94 4.47 8.77
CA MET A 6 7.23 5.91 8.68
C MET A 6 6.72 6.51 7.37
N ILE A 7 6.85 5.77 6.27
CA ILE A 7 6.48 6.24 4.94
C ILE A 7 4.98 6.19 4.73
N LEU A 8 4.31 5.14 5.22
CA LEU A 8 2.87 5.14 5.29
C LEU A 8 2.42 6.36 6.10
N ALA A 9 2.86 6.52 7.35
CA ALA A 9 2.54 7.70 8.16
C ALA A 9 2.83 9.04 7.46
N PHE A 10 3.86 9.13 6.61
CA PHE A 10 4.15 10.31 5.80
C PHE A 10 3.17 10.52 4.65
N ALA A 11 2.89 9.49 3.85
CA ALA A 11 1.88 9.53 2.78
C ALA A 11 0.49 9.90 3.34
N LEU A 12 0.21 9.50 4.58
CA LEU A 12 -1.00 9.88 5.30
C LEU A 12 -1.05 11.35 5.71
N LYS A 13 0.11 11.93 6.05
CA LYS A 13 0.23 13.34 6.46
C LYS A 13 0.27 14.31 5.29
N ASN A 14 0.73 13.87 4.11
CA ASN A 14 0.91 14.73 2.92
C ASN A 14 0.20 14.13 1.68
N PRO A 15 -1.14 14.11 1.63
CA PRO A 15 -1.91 13.49 0.55
C PRO A 15 -1.80 14.22 -0.81
N GLN A 16 -1.32 15.47 -0.84
CA GLN A 16 -1.08 16.23 -2.07
C GLN A 16 0.32 16.00 -2.68
N ALA A 17 1.23 15.34 -1.95
CA ALA A 17 2.59 15.09 -2.41
C ALA A 17 2.68 14.00 -3.49
N THR A 18 1.56 13.51 -4.05
CA THR A 18 1.55 12.51 -5.13
C THR A 18 1.39 13.12 -6.53
N ALA A 19 0.96 14.39 -6.64
CA ALA A 19 0.74 15.04 -7.94
C ALA A 19 1.97 15.87 -8.42
N ASP A 20 2.78 16.41 -7.51
CA ASP A 20 3.83 17.38 -7.82
C ASP A 20 5.28 16.87 -7.69
N LEU A 21 5.53 15.55 -7.61
CA LEU A 21 6.89 15.01 -7.45
C LEU A 21 7.82 15.18 -8.67
N THR A 22 7.39 15.89 -9.72
CA THR A 22 8.26 16.24 -10.85
C THR A 22 8.87 17.64 -10.77
N ASN A 23 8.32 18.56 -9.96
CA ASN A 23 8.86 19.92 -9.89
C ASN A 23 8.89 20.46 -8.46
N GLU A 24 10.12 20.66 -7.99
CA GLU A 24 10.51 21.45 -6.80
C GLU A 24 10.17 20.89 -5.41
N TYR A 25 11.23 20.59 -4.65
CA TYR A 25 11.23 20.82 -3.21
C TYR A 25 12.58 21.41 -2.78
N ARG A 26 12.58 22.73 -2.54
CA ARG A 26 13.67 23.48 -1.91
C ARG A 26 13.54 23.36 -0.39
N GLU A 27 14.36 22.47 0.18
CA GLU A 27 14.79 22.29 1.59
C GLU A 27 13.71 22.01 2.68
N PRO A 28 14.00 21.32 3.81
CA PRO A 28 15.24 20.67 4.26
C PRO A 28 15.08 19.14 4.50
N GLY A 29 16.19 18.39 4.36
CA GLY A 29 16.26 16.95 4.65
C GLY A 29 15.84 16.10 3.45
N HIS A 30 16.81 15.70 2.63
CA HIS A 30 16.64 14.85 1.45
C HIS A 30 15.71 13.66 1.70
N ILE A 31 14.43 13.80 1.36
CA ILE A 31 13.54 12.65 1.26
C ILE A 31 13.85 12.01 -0.08
N ASP A 32 14.47 10.83 -0.02
CA ASP A 32 14.72 10.05 -1.21
C ASP A 32 13.39 9.50 -1.74
N ALA A 33 12.84 10.17 -2.76
CA ALA A 33 11.63 9.74 -3.45
C ALA A 33 11.77 8.33 -4.04
N GLN A 34 13.00 7.87 -4.32
CA GLN A 34 13.28 6.51 -4.74
C GLN A 34 13.07 5.52 -3.59
N GLN A 35 13.48 5.88 -2.38
CA GLN A 35 13.26 5.10 -1.16
C GLN A 35 11.77 5.04 -0.76
N LEU A 36 11.04 6.13 -0.97
CA LEU A 36 9.57 6.13 -0.84
C LEU A 36 8.93 5.14 -1.81
N ARG A 37 9.30 5.21 -3.10
CA ARG A 37 8.79 4.31 -4.13
C ARG A 37 9.15 2.85 -3.87
N SER A 38 10.37 2.56 -3.40
CA SER A 38 10.77 1.20 -3.05
C SER A 38 9.93 0.66 -1.90
N SER A 39 9.70 1.44 -0.84
CA SER A 39 8.90 0.98 0.30
C SER A 39 7.43 0.69 -0.05
N VAL A 40 6.82 1.49 -0.93
CA VAL A 40 5.45 1.25 -1.40
C VAL A 40 5.39 0.00 -2.27
N ALA A 41 6.40 -0.21 -3.13
CA ALA A 41 6.53 -1.43 -3.91
C ALA A 41 6.71 -2.67 -3.00
N ASP A 42 7.55 -2.59 -1.97
CA ASP A 42 7.79 -3.67 -1.01
C ASP A 42 6.51 -4.02 -0.25
N PHE A 43 5.80 -3.01 0.26
CA PHE A 43 4.50 -3.21 0.91
C PHE A 43 3.46 -3.83 -0.03
N ALA A 44 3.41 -3.38 -1.29
CA ALA A 44 2.50 -3.93 -2.29
C ALA A 44 2.85 -5.40 -2.64
N MET A 45 4.13 -5.74 -2.74
CA MET A 45 4.59 -7.12 -2.93
C MET A 45 4.21 -8.01 -1.76
N GLN A 46 4.40 -7.56 -0.52
CA GLN A 46 3.99 -8.30 0.68
C GLN A 46 2.47 -8.47 0.74
N THR A 47 1.72 -7.41 0.43
CA THR A 47 0.26 -7.45 0.35
C THR A 47 -0.20 -8.47 -0.68
N LEU A 48 0.36 -8.44 -1.88
CA LEU A 48 0.05 -9.40 -2.93
C LEU A 48 0.40 -10.82 -2.52
N ALA A 49 1.57 -11.06 -1.93
CA ALA A 49 1.99 -12.40 -1.49
C ALA A 49 1.05 -12.98 -0.42
N CYS A 50 0.51 -12.13 0.44
CA CYS A 50 -0.44 -12.54 1.47
C CYS A 50 -1.81 -12.96 0.90
N TYR A 51 -2.33 -12.17 -0.05
CA TYR A 51 -3.63 -12.41 -0.68
C TYR A 51 -3.60 -13.42 -1.83
N HIS A 52 -2.55 -13.42 -2.63
CA HIS A 52 -2.34 -14.24 -3.83
C HIS A 52 -0.93 -14.85 -3.84
N LYS A 53 -0.74 -15.92 -3.08
CA LYS A 53 0.58 -16.58 -2.92
C LYS A 53 1.28 -16.98 -4.23
N SER A 54 0.51 -17.27 -5.28
CA SER A 54 1.03 -17.69 -6.60
C SER A 54 1.07 -16.56 -7.63
N ALA A 55 0.63 -15.34 -7.28
CA ALA A 55 0.67 -14.21 -8.20
C ALA A 55 2.08 -13.64 -8.32
N ARG A 56 2.36 -13.04 -9.48
CA ARG A 56 3.62 -12.33 -9.72
C ARG A 56 3.36 -10.83 -9.80
N PHE A 57 4.04 -10.08 -8.94
CA PHE A 57 3.96 -8.62 -8.93
C PHE A 57 4.44 -8.01 -10.26
N ARG A 58 3.76 -6.97 -10.74
CA ARG A 58 4.11 -6.22 -11.96
C ARG A 58 4.27 -4.72 -11.72
N GLY A 59 3.66 -4.17 -10.68
CA GLY A 59 3.77 -2.76 -10.34
C GLY A 59 2.72 -2.33 -9.34
N VAL A 60 2.87 -1.10 -8.83
CA VAL A 60 1.92 -0.48 -7.92
C VAL A 60 1.70 0.98 -8.29
N ASP A 61 0.44 1.42 -8.26
CA ASP A 61 0.05 2.81 -8.43
C ASP A 61 -0.64 3.31 -7.15
N ILE A 62 -0.32 4.54 -6.72
CA ILE A 62 -1.04 5.20 -5.64
C ILE A 62 -2.26 5.90 -6.25
N LEU A 63 -3.46 5.45 -5.90
CA LEU A 63 -4.71 6.01 -6.41
C LEU A 63 -5.19 7.23 -5.60
N GLY A 64 -4.74 7.36 -4.36
CA GLY A 64 -4.99 8.53 -3.53
C GLY A 64 -4.98 8.24 -2.03
N ALA A 65 -4.99 9.30 -1.24
CA ALA A 65 -5.07 9.26 0.22
C ALA A 65 -5.85 10.48 0.74
N PRO A 66 -6.55 10.38 1.89
CA PRO A 66 -6.89 9.15 2.59
C PRO A 66 -8.08 8.41 1.95
N TRP A 67 -8.13 7.09 2.09
CA TRP A 67 -9.34 6.32 1.82
C TRP A 67 -10.46 6.70 2.80
N ARG A 68 -11.59 7.20 2.31
CA ARG A 68 -12.66 7.79 3.15
C ARG A 68 -13.15 6.89 4.30
N GLN A 69 -13.07 5.56 4.17
CA GLN A 69 -13.58 4.62 5.18
C GLN A 69 -12.56 4.29 6.28
N HIS A 70 -11.31 4.77 6.21
CA HIS A 70 -10.25 4.39 7.17
C HIS A 70 -10.61 4.69 8.63
N VAL A 71 -11.37 5.77 8.87
CA VAL A 71 -11.85 6.14 10.21
C VAL A 71 -12.75 5.07 10.83
N LYS A 72 -13.51 4.31 10.02
CA LYS A 72 -14.35 3.19 10.51
C LYS A 72 -13.53 2.03 11.05
N TYR A 73 -12.27 1.95 10.64
CA TYR A 73 -11.33 0.93 11.10
C TYR A 73 -10.44 1.43 12.25
N GLY A 74 -10.61 2.69 12.68
CA GLY A 74 -9.79 3.32 13.71
C GLY A 74 -8.34 3.60 13.26
N ALA A 75 -8.13 3.76 11.96
CA ALA A 75 -6.82 4.07 11.39
C ALA A 75 -6.47 5.57 11.57
N ASN A 76 -5.19 5.87 11.79
CA ASN A 76 -4.66 7.23 11.83
C ASN A 76 -4.52 7.83 10.41
N GLY A 77 -4.49 6.96 9.40
CA GLY A 77 -4.67 7.34 8.01
C GLY A 77 -4.70 6.11 7.09
N SER A 78 -4.94 6.35 5.81
CA SER A 78 -4.86 5.34 4.76
C SER A 78 -4.35 5.84 3.41
N VAL A 79 -3.89 4.93 2.56
CA VAL A 79 -3.60 5.16 1.14
C VAL A 79 -4.29 4.07 0.31
N VAL A 80 -4.82 4.43 -0.85
CA VAL A 80 -5.39 3.48 -1.80
C VAL A 80 -4.32 3.14 -2.83
N LEU A 81 -4.02 1.85 -2.96
CA LEU A 81 -3.03 1.31 -3.88
C LEU A 81 -3.74 0.46 -4.93
N ARG A 82 -3.33 0.56 -6.18
CA ARG A 82 -3.61 -0.43 -7.23
C ARG A 82 -2.37 -1.28 -7.40
N ILE A 83 -2.51 -2.57 -7.12
CA ILE A 83 -1.46 -3.56 -7.32
C ILE A 83 -1.73 -4.28 -8.63
N ASN A 84 -0.79 -4.16 -9.57
CA ASN A 84 -0.83 -4.84 -10.86
C ASN A 84 -0.05 -6.15 -10.74
N PHE A 85 -0.64 -7.27 -11.16
CA PHE A 85 -0.02 -8.59 -11.05
C PHE A 85 -0.41 -9.53 -12.19
N THR A 86 0.28 -10.66 -12.30
CA THR A 86 -0.13 -11.76 -13.19
C THR A 86 -0.41 -13.04 -12.42
N GLY A 87 -1.40 -13.80 -12.88
CA GLY A 87 -1.66 -15.16 -12.39
C GLY A 87 -0.67 -16.18 -12.97
N VAL A 88 -0.87 -17.46 -12.63
CA VAL A 88 -0.02 -18.57 -13.13
C VAL A 88 -0.03 -18.67 -14.65
N SER A 89 -1.16 -18.36 -15.28
CA SER A 89 -1.34 -18.32 -16.75
C SER A 89 -0.71 -17.10 -17.44
N GLY A 90 -0.12 -16.17 -16.69
CA GLY A 90 0.38 -14.91 -17.24
C GLY A 90 -0.71 -13.85 -17.51
N THR A 91 -1.98 -14.17 -17.27
CA THR A 91 -3.10 -13.22 -17.41
C THR A 91 -2.91 -12.03 -16.46
N PRO A 92 -3.03 -10.78 -16.95
CA PRO A 92 -2.87 -9.59 -16.12
C PRO A 92 -4.12 -9.32 -15.28
N TYR A 93 -3.92 -8.97 -14.02
CA TYR A 93 -4.94 -8.66 -13.04
C TYR A 93 -4.54 -7.43 -12.22
N GLN A 94 -5.55 -6.87 -11.54
CA GLN A 94 -5.40 -5.74 -10.64
C GLN A 94 -6.18 -5.98 -9.34
N MET A 95 -5.58 -5.56 -8.23
CA MET A 95 -6.20 -5.51 -6.91
C MET A 95 -6.07 -4.09 -6.38
N ILE A 96 -7.18 -3.51 -5.96
CA ILE A 96 -7.24 -2.20 -5.29
C ILE A 96 -7.39 -2.45 -3.80
N VAL A 97 -6.43 -1.95 -3.02
CA VAL A 97 -6.40 -2.09 -1.57
C VAL A 97 -6.32 -0.73 -0.90
N ALA A 98 -7.01 -0.57 0.22
CA ALA A 98 -6.69 0.48 1.18
C ALA A 98 -5.65 -0.06 2.15
N ALA A 99 -4.45 0.50 2.14
CA ALA A 99 -3.46 0.32 3.20
C ALA A 99 -3.73 1.34 4.30
N MET A 100 -3.87 0.89 5.53
CA MET A 100 -4.22 1.67 6.70
C MET A 100 -3.10 1.55 7.73
N ALA A 101 -2.81 2.66 8.41
CA ALA A 101 -1.84 2.68 9.51
C ALA A 101 -2.53 3.12 10.80
N LYS A 102 -2.11 2.52 11.91
CA LYS A 102 -2.47 2.93 13.26
C LYS A 102 -1.26 2.67 14.15
N ASP A 103 -0.72 3.71 14.76
CA ASP A 103 0.42 3.64 15.68
C ASP A 103 1.65 2.94 15.05
N GLN A 104 1.99 1.72 15.48
CA GLN A 104 3.04 0.87 14.90
C GLN A 104 2.46 -0.37 14.21
N ALA A 105 1.21 -0.29 13.75
CA ALA A 105 0.53 -1.38 13.06
C ALA A 105 -0.01 -0.91 11.72
N TYR A 106 -0.09 -1.85 10.79
CA TYR A 106 -0.71 -1.67 9.50
C TYR A 106 -1.78 -2.74 9.26
N ARG A 107 -2.74 -2.38 8.44
CA ARG A 107 -3.82 -3.24 7.99
C ARG A 107 -4.12 -2.92 6.54
N THR A 108 -4.64 -3.89 5.80
CA THR A 108 -5.16 -3.70 4.46
C THR A 108 -6.66 -3.99 4.44
N PHE A 109 -7.33 -3.44 3.42
CA PHE A 109 -8.69 -3.80 3.08
C PHE A 109 -8.81 -3.86 1.57
N VAL A 110 -9.25 -5.00 1.01
CA VAL A 110 -9.46 -5.13 -0.43
C VAL A 110 -10.74 -4.40 -0.83
N ILE A 111 -10.61 -3.36 -1.64
CA ILE A 111 -11.73 -2.56 -2.16
C ILE A 111 -12.33 -3.24 -3.40
N GLN A 112 -11.47 -3.69 -4.30
CA GLN A 112 -11.87 -4.28 -5.58
C GLN A 112 -10.76 -5.15 -6.14
N GLU A 113 -11.13 -6.21 -6.87
CA GLU A 113 -10.20 -7.05 -7.61
C GLU A 113 -10.89 -7.60 -8.87
N ASN A 114 -10.12 -7.95 -9.91
CA ASN A 114 -10.63 -8.59 -11.13
C ASN A 114 -10.02 -9.98 -11.44
N ALA A 115 -9.35 -10.63 -10.48
CA ALA A 115 -8.78 -11.95 -10.70
C ALA A 115 -9.85 -13.03 -10.73
N VAL A 116 -9.63 -14.05 -11.55
CA VAL A 116 -10.53 -15.20 -11.68
C VAL A 116 -10.51 -16.06 -10.42
N ILE A 117 -9.32 -16.24 -9.83
CA ILE A 117 -9.15 -16.94 -8.55
C ILE A 117 -9.30 -15.89 -7.45
N PRO A 118 -10.26 -16.04 -6.52
CA PRO A 118 -10.45 -15.08 -5.43
C PRO A 118 -9.22 -15.01 -4.50
N TYR A 119 -8.97 -13.83 -3.95
CA TYR A 119 -7.93 -13.64 -2.94
C TYR A 119 -8.22 -14.40 -1.64
N ASN A 120 -7.13 -14.73 -0.93
CA ASN A 120 -7.17 -15.36 0.38
C ASN A 120 -7.64 -14.37 1.46
N LYS A 121 -8.89 -14.51 1.91
CA LYS A 121 -9.48 -13.72 3.01
C LYS A 121 -8.89 -14.00 4.39
N ASN A 122 -8.05 -15.02 4.53
CA ASN A 122 -7.31 -15.31 5.77
C ASN A 122 -5.90 -14.70 5.76
N CYS A 123 -5.67 -13.69 4.92
CA CYS A 123 -4.43 -12.92 4.94
C CYS A 123 -4.28 -12.21 6.29
N ALA A 124 -3.10 -12.28 6.91
CA ALA A 124 -2.83 -11.62 8.19
C ALA A 124 -3.07 -10.10 8.14
N LEU A 125 -2.85 -9.49 6.96
CA LEU A 125 -3.07 -8.07 6.71
C LEU A 125 -4.55 -7.67 6.71
N GLU A 126 -5.50 -8.60 6.80
CA GLU A 126 -6.91 -8.28 7.08
C GLU A 126 -7.11 -7.81 8.53
N TYR A 127 -6.10 -8.01 9.39
CA TYR A 127 -6.06 -7.57 10.79
C TYR A 127 -4.93 -6.56 11.00
N TRP A 128 -4.97 -5.87 12.15
CA TRP A 128 -3.87 -5.01 12.57
C TRP A 128 -2.63 -5.86 12.83
N THR A 129 -1.65 -5.75 11.95
CA THR A 129 -0.37 -6.45 12.04
C THR A 129 0.68 -5.44 12.48
N GLU A 130 1.43 -5.76 13.52
CA GLU A 130 2.52 -4.91 13.99
C GLU A 130 3.62 -4.82 12.93
N SER A 131 4.11 -3.61 12.68
CA SER A 131 5.42 -3.46 12.04
C SER A 131 6.44 -3.89 13.07
N GLY A 132 6.98 -5.10 12.90
CA GLY A 132 7.88 -5.74 13.85
C GLY A 132 8.92 -4.78 14.43
N GLY A 133 9.15 -4.91 15.75
CA GLY A 133 10.27 -4.30 16.44
C GLY A 133 11.61 -4.87 16.01
#